data_AF-A0A949WPB1-F1
#
_entry.id   AF-A0A949WPB1-F1
#
_cell.length_a   1.000
_cell.length_b   1.000
_cell.length_c   1.000
_cell.angle_alpha   90.00
_cell.angle_beta   90.00
_cell.angle_gamma   90.00
#
_symmetry.space_group_name_H-M   'P 1'
#
loop_
_entity.id
_entity.type
_entity.pdbx_description
1 polymer ?
#
loop_
_entity_poly.entity_id
_entity_poly.type
_entity_poly.pdbx_seq_one_letter_code
_entity_poly.pdbx_strand_id
1 'polypeptide(L)'
;MLNWLRVSLVLGLLVVAIPPANAQQALSKSLVQCHVVTDVVVKAATPEQQNLDMVKFFADASKAFEEAAFKQAHREGLADVSDYVAKVKTEAQAYWQPKLHDPSASAEYGEWVEYCTALGDELKLPL
;
A
#
# COMPACT_ATOMS: atom_id res chain seq x y z
N MET A 1 -52.46 14.44 47.75
CA MET A 1 -51.89 13.24 47.10
C MET A 1 -51.62 13.60 45.65
N LEU A 2 -50.40 14.06 45.34
CA LEU A 2 -50.00 14.48 43.99
C LEU A 2 -49.35 13.30 43.25
N ASN A 3 -49.99 12.85 42.18
CA ASN A 3 -49.51 11.82 41.25
C ASN A 3 -48.73 12.51 40.13
N TRP A 4 -47.41 12.64 40.27
CA TRP A 4 -46.55 13.15 39.22
C TRP A 4 -45.34 12.21 39.04
N LEU A 5 -44.89 12.09 37.79
CA LEU A 5 -43.64 11.46 37.34
C LEU A 5 -43.68 9.95 37.05
N ARG A 6 -44.31 9.59 35.93
CA ARG A 6 -43.86 8.47 35.09
C ARG A 6 -44.01 8.82 33.60
N VAL A 7 -43.22 9.79 33.14
CA VAL A 7 -42.98 9.98 31.70
C VAL A 7 -41.69 9.23 31.39
N SER A 8 -41.85 7.93 31.14
CA SER A 8 -40.76 7.02 30.78
C SER A 8 -40.33 7.27 29.34
N LEU A 9 -39.13 7.85 29.20
CA LEU A 9 -38.02 7.27 28.45
C LEU A 9 -38.36 6.57 27.11
N VAL A 10 -38.55 7.35 26.05
CA VAL A 10 -38.36 6.86 24.66
C VAL A 10 -37.59 7.91 23.88
N LEU A 11 -36.35 8.19 24.31
CA LEU A 11 -35.37 8.83 23.46
C LEU A 11 -34.74 7.72 22.62
N GLY A 12 -35.29 7.51 21.43
CA GLY A 12 -34.78 6.54 20.47
C GLY A 12 -33.34 6.88 20.10
N LEU A 13 -32.39 6.12 20.64
CA LEU A 13 -31.06 6.01 20.06
C LEU A 13 -31.23 5.38 18.67
N LEU A 14 -31.35 6.23 17.65
CA LEU A 14 -30.89 5.89 16.31
C LEU A 14 -29.38 5.65 16.45
N VAL A 15 -29.01 4.41 16.75
CA VAL A 15 -27.64 3.93 16.55
C VAL A 15 -27.46 3.88 15.04
N VAL A 16 -27.00 4.99 14.47
CA VAL A 16 -26.39 4.98 13.15
C VAL A 16 -25.22 4.02 13.28
N ALA A 17 -25.39 2.80 12.75
CA ALA A 17 -24.32 1.84 12.61
C ALA A 17 -23.33 2.41 11.61
N ILE A 18 -22.44 3.29 12.09
CA ILE A 18 -21.25 3.68 11.35
C ILE A 18 -20.42 2.41 11.32
N PRO A 19 -20.25 1.75 10.16
CA PRO A 19 -19.34 0.62 10.09
C PRO A 19 -17.99 1.10 10.60
N PRO A 20 -17.30 0.33 11.46
CA PRO A 20 -15.98 0.71 11.91
C PRO A 20 -15.16 0.96 10.65
N ALA A 21 -14.70 2.20 10.48
CA ALA A 21 -13.69 2.52 9.50
C ALA A 21 -12.45 1.77 9.93
N ASN A 22 -12.35 0.50 9.53
CA ASN A 22 -11.13 -0.28 9.64
C ASN A 22 -10.09 0.57 8.91
N ALA A 23 -9.17 1.15 9.67
CA ALA A 23 -7.99 1.84 9.17
C ALA A 23 -7.01 0.83 8.55
N GLN A 24 -7.54 -0.17 7.84
CA GLN A 24 -6.80 -1.09 7.03
C GLN A 24 -6.35 -0.29 5.83
N GLN A 25 -5.05 -0.06 5.75
CA GLN A 25 -4.44 0.63 4.64
C GLN A 25 -4.91 -0.04 3.33
N ALA A 26 -5.37 0.77 2.39
CA ALA A 26 -5.76 0.32 1.05
C ALA A 26 -4.68 -0.61 0.47
N LEU A 27 -5.05 -1.81 0.03
CA LEU A 27 -4.09 -2.77 -0.49
C LEU A 27 -3.42 -2.23 -1.76
N SER A 28 -4.13 -1.43 -2.56
CA SER A 28 -3.54 -0.70 -3.69
C SER A 28 -2.35 0.15 -3.26
N LYS A 29 -2.40 0.79 -2.07
CA LYS A 29 -1.28 1.59 -1.55
C LYS A 29 -0.05 0.73 -1.30
N SER A 30 -0.22 -0.41 -0.64
CA SER A 30 0.88 -1.34 -0.37
C SER A 30 1.50 -1.88 -1.65
N LEU A 31 0.68 -2.17 -2.67
CA LEU A 31 1.17 -2.60 -3.98
C LEU A 31 2.01 -1.52 -4.67
N VAL A 32 1.58 -0.24 -4.63
CA VAL A 32 2.41 0.86 -5.14
C VAL A 32 3.72 1.02 -4.35
N GLN A 33 3.69 0.84 -3.03
CA GLN A 33 4.92 0.85 -2.23
C GLN A 33 5.89 -0.26 -2.65
N CYS A 34 5.39 -1.49 -2.86
CA CYS A 34 6.20 -2.60 -3.36
C CYS A 34 6.75 -2.38 -4.76
N HIS A 35 5.98 -1.76 -5.65
CA HIS A 35 6.47 -1.29 -6.94
C HIS A 35 7.69 -0.37 -6.77
N VAL A 36 7.62 0.61 -5.86
CA VAL A 36 8.71 1.57 -5.64
C VAL A 36 9.91 0.94 -4.95
N VAL A 37 9.71 0.13 -3.92
CA VAL A 37 10.80 -0.58 -3.20
C VAL A 37 11.63 -1.45 -4.15
N THR A 38 10.98 -2.08 -5.12
CA THR A 38 11.67 -2.90 -6.14
C THR A 38 12.28 -2.04 -7.25
N ASP A 39 11.59 -0.99 -7.71
CA ASP A 39 12.07 -0.04 -8.74
C ASP A 39 13.33 0.74 -8.32
N VAL A 40 13.47 1.09 -7.03
CA VAL A 40 14.66 1.83 -6.57
C VAL A 40 15.96 1.04 -6.77
N VAL A 41 15.93 -0.30 -6.63
CA VAL A 41 17.10 -1.15 -6.89
C VAL A 41 17.45 -1.15 -8.37
N VAL A 42 16.45 -1.25 -9.24
CA VAL A 42 16.64 -1.24 -10.70
C VAL A 42 17.24 0.08 -11.15
N LYS A 43 16.79 1.20 -10.59
CA LYS A 43 17.32 2.54 -10.88
C LYS A 43 18.71 2.78 -10.29
N ALA A 44 19.05 2.11 -9.20
CA ALA A 44 20.37 2.19 -8.58
C ALA A 44 21.44 1.40 -9.35
N ALA A 45 21.03 0.38 -10.12
CA ALA A 45 21.95 -0.49 -10.83
C ALA A 45 22.70 0.25 -11.95
N THR A 46 24.03 0.10 -11.99
CA THR A 46 24.86 0.62 -13.09
C THR A 46 24.52 -0.10 -14.41
N PRO A 47 24.87 0.47 -15.58
CA PRO A 47 24.61 -0.18 -16.87
C PRO A 47 25.12 -1.62 -16.97
N GLU A 48 26.26 -1.92 -16.33
CA GLU A 48 26.85 -3.26 -16.29
C GLU A 48 26.05 -4.24 -15.42
N GLN A 49 25.33 -3.72 -14.43
CA GLN A 49 24.52 -4.50 -13.48
C GLN A 49 23.10 -4.78 -13.99
N GLN A 50 22.62 -4.06 -15.00
CA GLN A 50 21.24 -4.18 -15.52
C GLN A 50 20.88 -5.59 -16.01
N ASN A 51 21.87 -6.38 -16.43
CA ASN A 51 21.67 -7.75 -16.90
C ASN A 51 21.80 -8.81 -15.81
N LEU A 52 22.06 -8.42 -14.56
CA LEU A 52 22.09 -9.37 -13.45
C LEU A 52 20.69 -9.92 -13.20
N ASP A 53 20.58 -11.22 -12.99
CA ASP A 53 19.30 -11.91 -12.74
C ASP A 53 18.51 -11.26 -11.60
N MET A 54 19.21 -10.78 -10.56
CA MET A 54 18.62 -10.05 -9.45
C MET A 54 17.96 -8.73 -9.89
N VAL A 55 18.63 -7.92 -10.74
CA VAL A 55 18.08 -6.65 -11.23
C VAL A 55 16.89 -6.91 -12.15
N LYS A 56 16.98 -7.96 -12.97
CA LYS A 56 15.85 -8.41 -13.79
C LYS A 56 14.65 -8.85 -12.95
N PHE A 57 14.87 -9.63 -11.91
CA PHE A 57 13.83 -10.03 -10.95
C PHE A 57 13.14 -8.80 -10.35
N PHE A 58 13.91 -7.83 -9.83
CA PHE A 58 13.32 -6.61 -9.28
C PHE A 58 12.56 -5.78 -10.32
N ALA A 59 13.01 -5.75 -11.57
CA ALA A 59 12.31 -5.06 -12.66
C ALA A 59 10.98 -5.74 -13.03
N ASP A 60 10.97 -7.07 -13.08
CA ASP A 60 9.76 -7.85 -13.37
C ASP A 60 8.76 -7.74 -12.19
N ALA A 61 9.23 -7.89 -10.95
CA ALA A 61 8.44 -7.68 -9.74
C ALA A 61 7.84 -6.27 -9.66
N SER A 62 8.63 -5.24 -9.95
CA SER A 62 8.18 -3.84 -9.95
C SER A 62 6.99 -3.62 -10.90
N LYS A 63 7.05 -4.19 -12.11
CA LYS A 63 5.93 -4.12 -13.07
C LYS A 63 4.70 -4.88 -12.57
N ALA A 64 4.90 -6.09 -12.05
CA ALA A 64 3.81 -6.91 -11.53
C ALA A 64 3.05 -6.20 -10.39
N PHE A 65 3.77 -5.54 -9.47
CA PHE A 65 3.16 -4.75 -8.40
C PHE A 65 2.43 -3.50 -8.90
N GLU A 66 2.97 -2.78 -9.88
CA GLU A 66 2.29 -1.62 -10.46
C GLU A 66 0.96 -2.03 -11.11
N GLU A 67 0.98 -3.07 -11.95
CA GLU A 67 -0.24 -3.60 -12.56
C GLU A 67 -1.27 -4.08 -11.53
N ALA A 68 -0.80 -4.78 -10.50
CA ALA A 68 -1.65 -5.23 -9.40
C ALA A 68 -2.25 -4.04 -8.64
N ALA A 69 -1.49 -2.97 -8.42
CA ALA A 69 -1.95 -1.77 -7.74
C ALA A 69 -3.10 -1.10 -8.49
N PHE A 70 -2.98 -0.92 -9.81
CA PHE A 70 -4.07 -0.39 -10.64
C PHE A 70 -5.33 -1.26 -10.56
N LYS A 71 -5.18 -2.58 -10.71
CA LYS A 71 -6.31 -3.53 -10.62
C LYS A 71 -6.98 -3.48 -9.25
N GLN A 72 -6.19 -3.39 -8.18
CA GLN A 72 -6.70 -3.35 -6.82
C GLN A 72 -7.37 -2.01 -6.50
N ALA A 73 -6.80 -0.88 -6.94
CA ALA A 73 -7.39 0.45 -6.77
C ALA A 73 -8.79 0.54 -7.42
N HIS A 74 -8.98 -0.08 -8.59
CA HIS A 74 -10.31 -0.21 -9.21
C HIS A 74 -11.27 -1.04 -8.35
N ARG A 75 -10.81 -2.16 -7.78
CA ARG A 75 -11.62 -3.02 -6.89
C ARG A 75 -12.01 -2.34 -5.59
N GLU A 76 -11.15 -1.46 -5.10
CA GLU A 76 -11.38 -0.64 -3.90
C GLU A 76 -12.31 0.55 -4.16
N GLY A 77 -12.74 0.76 -5.41
CA GLY A 77 -13.72 1.79 -5.77
C GLY A 77 -13.15 3.21 -5.82
N LEU A 78 -11.83 3.35 -6.04
CA LEU A 78 -11.22 4.67 -6.20
C LEU A 78 -11.66 5.31 -7.52
N ALA A 79 -12.14 6.56 -7.45
CA ALA A 79 -12.74 7.26 -8.58
C ALA A 79 -11.72 7.64 -9.67
N ASP A 80 -10.52 8.07 -9.26
CA ASP A 80 -9.42 8.38 -10.16
C ASP A 80 -8.19 7.53 -9.81
N VAL A 81 -8.16 6.33 -10.39
CA VAL A 81 -7.11 5.34 -10.10
C VAL A 81 -5.74 5.83 -10.56
N SER A 82 -5.66 6.50 -11.71
CA SER A 82 -4.38 6.95 -12.27
C SER A 82 -3.75 8.04 -11.40
N ASP A 83 -4.53 9.05 -11.03
CA ASP A 83 -4.06 10.11 -10.15
C ASP A 83 -3.72 9.58 -8.76
N TYR A 84 -4.52 8.65 -8.24
CA TYR A 84 -4.23 7.99 -6.97
C TYR A 84 -2.90 7.23 -7.01
N VAL A 85 -2.69 6.34 -7.98
CA VAL A 85 -1.47 5.53 -8.09
C VAL A 85 -0.26 6.44 -8.30
N ALA A 86 -0.36 7.46 -9.15
CA ALA A 86 0.70 8.43 -9.40
C ALA A 86 1.08 9.21 -8.12
N LYS A 87 0.09 9.63 -7.33
CA LYS A 87 0.32 10.30 -6.05
C LYS A 87 1.03 9.39 -5.06
N VAL A 88 0.53 8.19 -4.83
CA VAL A 88 1.15 7.23 -3.89
C VAL A 88 2.56 6.88 -4.35
N LYS A 89 2.79 6.72 -5.66
CA LYS A 89 4.11 6.45 -6.24
C LYS A 89 5.08 7.60 -5.96
N THR A 90 4.62 8.84 -6.13
CA THR A 90 5.43 10.04 -5.85
C THR A 90 5.81 10.11 -4.37
N GLU A 91 4.85 9.89 -3.46
CA GLU A 91 5.09 9.87 -2.02
C GLU A 91 6.08 8.76 -1.62
N ALA A 92 5.89 7.55 -2.16
CA ALA A 92 6.78 6.41 -1.93
C ALA A 92 8.19 6.67 -2.47
N GLN A 93 8.32 7.26 -3.66
CA GLN A 93 9.62 7.59 -4.24
C GLN A 93 10.36 8.63 -3.40
N ALA A 94 9.66 9.66 -2.92
CA ALA A 94 10.24 10.67 -2.03
C ALA A 94 10.72 10.06 -0.71
N TYR A 95 10.07 8.99 -0.24
CA TYR A 95 10.47 8.26 0.96
C TYR A 95 11.69 7.36 0.73
N TRP A 96 11.68 6.55 -0.32
CA TRP A 96 12.68 5.50 -0.55
C TRP A 96 13.95 5.97 -1.25
N GLN A 97 13.86 6.95 -2.16
CA GLN A 97 15.06 7.39 -2.90
C GLN A 97 16.19 7.90 -2.00
N PRO A 98 15.94 8.77 -0.99
CA PRO A 98 17.01 9.21 -0.08
C PRO A 98 17.61 8.07 0.74
N LYS A 99 16.81 7.03 1.04
CA LYS A 99 17.20 5.90 1.88
C LYS A 99 18.11 4.89 1.20
N LEU A 100 18.14 4.87 -0.13
CA LEU A 100 19.00 3.97 -0.91
C LEU A 100 20.48 4.08 -0.53
N HIS A 101 20.91 5.28 -0.14
CA HIS A 101 22.29 5.57 0.26
C HIS A 101 22.47 5.73 1.78
N ASP A 102 21.42 5.44 2.57
CA ASP A 102 21.45 5.52 4.02
C ASP A 102 21.61 4.11 4.61
N PRO A 103 22.80 3.75 5.13
CA PRO A 103 23.02 2.44 5.73
C PRO A 103 22.08 2.14 6.90
N SER A 104 21.59 3.17 7.60
CA SER A 104 20.65 2.99 8.72
C SER A 104 19.25 2.55 8.26
N ALA A 105 18.90 2.80 6.99
CA ALA A 105 17.64 2.38 6.39
C ALA A 105 17.68 0.94 5.82
N SER A 106 18.83 0.27 5.85
CA SER A 106 19.00 -1.08 5.28
C SER A 106 18.11 -2.14 5.93
N ALA A 107 17.92 -2.07 7.25
CA ALA A 107 17.03 -2.99 7.98
C ALA A 107 15.57 -2.80 7.55
N GLU A 108 15.10 -1.55 7.52
CA GLU A 108 13.75 -1.21 7.08
C GLU A 108 13.50 -1.62 5.62
N TYR A 109 14.48 -1.40 4.74
CA TYR A 109 14.41 -1.84 3.36
C TYR A 109 14.27 -3.37 3.25
N GLY A 110 15.05 -4.13 4.03
CA GLY A 110 14.95 -5.58 4.11
C GLY A 110 13.56 -6.05 4.54
N GLU A 111 12.99 -5.46 5.60
CA GLU A 111 11.64 -5.75 6.08
C GLU A 111 10.58 -5.49 4.99
N TRP A 112 10.74 -4.42 4.21
CA TRP A 112 9.85 -4.12 3.09
C TRP A 112 10.00 -5.09 1.93
N VAL A 113 11.21 -5.53 1.59
CA VAL A 113 11.42 -6.56 0.57
C VAL A 113 10.77 -7.89 0.99
N GLU A 114 10.93 -8.28 2.26
CA GLU A 114 10.26 -9.46 2.82
C GLU A 114 8.73 -9.34 2.75
N TYR A 115 8.19 -8.20 3.18
CA TYR A 115 6.76 -7.91 3.09
C TYR A 115 6.25 -7.99 1.64
N CYS A 116 6.96 -7.37 0.69
CA CYS A 116 6.55 -7.38 -0.71
C CYS A 116 6.61 -8.79 -1.31
N THR A 117 7.62 -9.58 -0.98
CA THR A 117 7.71 -10.97 -1.43
C THR A 117 6.53 -11.78 -0.90
N ALA A 118 6.25 -11.70 0.40
CA ALA A 118 5.11 -12.40 1.01
C ALA A 118 3.76 -11.96 0.41
N LEU A 119 3.59 -10.66 0.17
CA LEU A 119 2.39 -10.12 -0.46
C LEU A 119 2.24 -10.59 -1.92
N GLY A 120 3.33 -10.62 -2.67
CA GLY A 120 3.35 -11.13 -4.04
C GLY A 120 2.94 -12.60 -4.10
N ASP A 121 3.45 -13.42 -3.18
CA ASP A 121 3.09 -14.84 -3.06
C ASP A 121 1.61 -15.02 -2.70
N GLU A 122 1.11 -14.26 -1.71
CA GLU A 122 -0.30 -14.29 -1.30
C GLU A 122 -1.24 -13.97 -2.47
N LEU A 123 -0.87 -12.97 -3.28
CA LEU A 123 -1.62 -12.52 -4.44
C LEU A 123 -1.31 -13.31 -5.72
N LYS A 124 -0.36 -14.25 -5.67
CA LYS A 124 0.13 -15.05 -6.80
C LYS A 124 0.57 -14.19 -7.98
N LEU A 125 1.31 -13.12 -7.70
CA LEU A 125 1.91 -12.28 -8.73
C LEU A 125 3.06 -13.02 -9.43
N PRO A 126 3.30 -12.77 -10.72
CA PRO A 126 4.41 -13.38 -11.46
C PRO A 126 5.71 -12.64 -11.13
N LEU A 127 6.25 -12.85 -9.92
CA LEU A 127 7.54 -12.32 -9.48
C LEU A 127 8.72 -13.17 -10.00
#